data_AF-A0A1F4HQ18-F1
#
_entry.id   AF-A0A1F4HQ18-F1
#
_cell.length_a   1.000
_cell.length_b   1.000
_cell.length_c   1.000
_cell.angle_alpha   90.00
_cell.angle_beta   90.00
_cell.angle_gamma   90.00
#
_symmetry.space_group_name_H-M   'P 1'
#
loop_
_entity.id
_entity.type
_entity.pdbx_description
1 polymer ?
#
loop_
_entity_poly.entity_id
_entity_poly.type
_entity_poly.pdbx_seq_one_letter_code
_entity_poly.pdbx_strand_id
1 'polypeptide(L)'
;MEESPYLRDATRLGDVIAAIQAMAVYKFYKLTFEEWADRISADKAQADKWKALFLEHPEFFRLDGAREKASLVWRRQFPRRYDVDAERILSMEEYEALSFEKNARVSRTPLSSSDIKALVDTAINLHSRALEQHKDKRWWVALASAGGALFGSIVGKLLG
;
A
#
# COMPACT_ATOMS: atom_id res chain seq x y z
N MET A 1 -5.37 19.37 -10.28
CA MET A 1 -5.82 18.28 -9.38
C MET A 1 -4.83 17.16 -9.54
N GLU A 2 -4.23 16.70 -8.45
CA GLU A 2 -3.30 15.57 -8.48
C GLU A 2 -4.03 14.29 -8.91
N GLU A 3 -3.37 13.49 -9.74
CA GLU A 3 -3.84 12.16 -10.11
C GLU A 3 -3.73 11.24 -8.90
N SER A 4 -4.72 10.35 -8.68
CA SER A 4 -4.72 9.48 -7.51
C SER A 4 -3.46 8.61 -7.50
N PRO A 5 -2.74 8.45 -6.37
CA PRO A 5 -1.57 7.59 -6.31
C PRO A 5 -1.85 6.16 -6.77
N TYR A 6 -3.09 5.69 -6.60
CA TYR A 6 -3.57 4.39 -7.08
C TYR A 6 -3.52 4.20 -8.60
N LEU A 7 -3.45 5.27 -9.39
CA LEU A 7 -3.48 5.24 -10.86
C LEU A 7 -2.14 5.62 -11.49
N ARG A 8 -1.09 5.81 -10.68
CA ARG A 8 0.22 6.29 -11.13
C ARG A 8 0.86 5.37 -12.18
N ASP A 9 0.68 4.07 -12.05
CA ASP A 9 1.16 3.06 -12.98
C ASP A 9 0.22 1.85 -13.00
N ALA A 10 0.30 1.06 -14.07
CA ALA A 10 -0.58 -0.11 -14.27
C ALA A 10 -0.36 -1.22 -13.22
N THR A 11 0.79 -1.24 -12.57
CA THR A 11 1.18 -2.25 -11.57
C THR A 11 0.85 -1.85 -10.14
N ARG A 12 0.34 -0.64 -9.92
CA ARG A 12 0.26 0.00 -8.60
C ARG A 12 -0.53 -0.81 -7.58
N LEU A 13 -1.72 -1.29 -7.95
CA LEU A 13 -2.53 -2.14 -7.07
C LEU A 13 -1.78 -3.43 -6.70
N GLY A 14 -1.10 -4.04 -7.69
CA GLY A 14 -0.30 -5.24 -7.48
C GLY A 14 0.85 -4.99 -6.49
N ASP A 15 1.56 -3.87 -6.65
CA ASP A 15 2.64 -3.51 -5.72
C ASP A 15 2.12 -3.26 -4.29
N VAL A 16 0.99 -2.57 -4.14
CA VAL A 16 0.36 -2.35 -2.82
C VAL A 16 -0.02 -3.68 -2.17
N ILE A 17 -0.63 -4.59 -2.92
CA ILE A 17 -1.01 -5.93 -2.42
C ILE A 17 0.24 -6.74 -2.04
N ALA A 18 1.28 -6.73 -2.87
CA ALA A 18 2.53 -7.45 -2.61
C ALA A 18 3.21 -6.94 -1.32
N ALA A 19 3.26 -5.62 -1.14
CA ALA A 19 3.75 -5.00 0.08
C ALA A 19 2.92 -5.39 1.31
N ILE A 20 1.58 -5.34 1.22
CA ILE A 20 0.68 -5.78 2.31
C ILE A 20 0.99 -7.22 2.68
N GLN A 21 1.03 -8.14 1.72
CA GLN A 21 1.24 -9.56 1.96
C GLN A 21 2.59 -9.82 2.64
N ALA A 22 3.67 -9.29 2.09
CA ALA A 22 5.01 -9.48 2.66
C ALA A 22 5.13 -8.90 4.07
N MET A 23 4.68 -7.66 4.26
CA MET A 23 4.81 -6.95 5.54
C MET A 23 3.85 -7.48 6.61
N ALA A 24 2.74 -8.10 6.22
CA ALA A 24 1.77 -8.69 7.15
C ALA A 24 2.29 -9.97 7.81
N VAL A 25 2.93 -10.84 7.03
CA VAL A 25 3.38 -12.16 7.50
C VAL A 25 4.80 -12.14 8.05
N TYR A 26 5.64 -11.19 7.62
CA TYR A 26 7.04 -11.21 8.02
C TYR A 26 7.24 -11.02 9.52
N LYS A 27 8.15 -11.76 10.13
CA LYS A 27 8.35 -11.76 11.58
C LYS A 27 8.73 -10.40 12.17
N PHE A 28 9.52 -9.59 11.47
CA PHE A 28 9.79 -8.21 11.89
C PHE A 28 8.70 -7.26 11.36
N TYR A 29 8.12 -6.46 12.26
CA TYR A 29 7.03 -5.53 11.90
C TYR A 29 7.49 -4.28 11.15
N LYS A 30 8.77 -3.97 11.20
CA LYS A 30 9.38 -2.82 10.50
C LYS A 30 10.79 -3.17 10.02
N LEU A 31 11.14 -2.69 8.83
CA LEU A 31 12.45 -2.84 8.20
C LEU A 31 12.77 -1.61 7.35
N THR A 32 14.02 -1.50 6.92
CA THR A 32 14.46 -0.49 5.95
C THR A 32 13.83 -0.72 4.56
N PHE A 33 13.90 0.28 3.69
CA PHE A 33 13.37 0.18 2.33
C PHE A 33 14.09 -0.90 1.50
N GLU A 34 15.41 -1.01 1.61
CA GLU A 34 16.20 -2.05 0.94
C GLU A 34 15.80 -3.45 1.43
N GLU A 35 15.63 -3.63 2.73
CA GLU A 35 15.22 -4.91 3.29
C GLU A 35 13.80 -5.31 2.88
N TRP A 36 12.88 -4.35 2.74
CA TRP A 36 11.56 -4.63 2.16
C TRP A 36 11.64 -4.93 0.67
N ALA A 37 12.47 -4.22 -0.08
CA ALA A 37 12.68 -4.47 -1.51
C ALA A 37 13.24 -5.88 -1.78
N ASP A 38 14.18 -6.33 -0.95
CA ASP A 38 14.70 -7.70 -0.96
C ASP A 38 13.60 -8.73 -0.69
N ARG A 39 12.68 -8.45 0.24
CA ARG A 39 11.62 -9.40 0.63
C ARG A 39 10.44 -9.44 -0.32
N ILE A 40 10.11 -8.32 -0.95
CA ILE A 40 8.95 -8.21 -1.84
C ILE A 40 9.34 -8.57 -3.28
N SER A 41 10.50 -8.10 -3.74
CA SER A 41 10.93 -8.22 -5.14
C SER A 41 12.25 -8.98 -5.34
N ALA A 42 12.89 -9.49 -4.27
CA ALA A 42 14.22 -10.11 -4.34
C ALA A 42 15.29 -9.19 -4.96
N ASP A 43 15.12 -7.87 -4.79
CA ASP A 43 15.95 -6.86 -5.42
C ASP A 43 16.05 -5.61 -4.54
N LYS A 44 17.20 -5.45 -3.88
CA LYS A 44 17.48 -4.28 -3.02
C LYS A 44 17.55 -2.97 -3.81
N ALA A 45 17.85 -3.00 -5.10
CA ALA A 45 17.93 -1.80 -5.92
C ALA A 45 16.56 -1.12 -6.08
N GLN A 46 15.46 -1.82 -5.78
CA GLN A 46 14.11 -1.25 -5.80
C GLN A 46 13.73 -0.51 -4.50
N ALA A 47 14.68 -0.23 -3.61
CA ALA A 47 14.41 0.48 -2.35
C ALA A 47 13.62 1.78 -2.54
N ASP A 48 14.00 2.59 -3.53
CA ASP A 48 13.33 3.87 -3.80
C ASP A 48 11.89 3.69 -4.33
N LYS A 49 11.64 2.66 -5.14
CA LYS A 49 10.28 2.29 -5.60
C LYS A 49 9.39 2.00 -4.38
N TRP A 50 9.85 1.13 -3.49
CA TRP A 50 9.08 0.73 -2.32
C TRP A 50 8.91 1.88 -1.33
N LYS A 51 9.94 2.70 -1.13
CA LYS A 51 9.86 3.94 -0.35
C LYS A 51 8.77 4.88 -0.88
N ALA A 52 8.74 5.13 -2.19
CA ALA A 52 7.72 5.96 -2.81
C ALA A 52 6.31 5.39 -2.58
N LEU A 53 6.13 4.09 -2.81
CA LEU A 53 4.85 3.41 -2.57
C LEU A 53 4.38 3.55 -1.11
N PHE A 54 5.27 3.37 -0.14
CA PHE A 54 4.91 3.50 1.27
C PHE A 54 4.53 4.92 1.68
N LEU A 55 5.11 5.93 1.01
CA LEU A 55 4.77 7.34 1.22
C LEU A 55 3.44 7.72 0.57
N GLU A 56 3.15 7.13 -0.59
CA GLU A 56 1.95 7.39 -1.38
C GLU A 56 0.69 6.72 -0.82
N HIS A 57 0.84 5.66 0.00
CA HIS A 57 -0.26 4.89 0.59
C HIS A 57 -0.24 4.89 2.14
N PRO A 58 -0.41 6.05 2.79
CA PRO A 58 -0.37 6.19 4.25
C PRO A 58 -1.50 5.43 4.98
N GLU A 59 -2.57 5.06 4.28
CA GLU A 59 -3.66 4.23 4.78
C GLU A 59 -3.21 2.81 5.19
N PHE A 60 -2.14 2.30 4.56
CA PHE A 60 -1.59 0.98 4.85
C PHE A 60 -0.23 1.05 5.53
N PHE A 61 0.61 2.00 5.11
CA PHE A 61 2.01 2.05 5.49
C PHE A 61 2.34 3.28 6.33
N ARG A 62 3.29 3.11 7.25
CA ARG A 62 3.81 4.20 8.06
C ARG A 62 5.30 4.03 8.29
N LEU A 63 6.00 5.16 8.19
CA LEU A 63 7.41 5.25 8.54
C LEU A 63 7.62 5.40 10.05
N ASP A 64 8.79 4.99 10.53
CA ASP A 64 9.22 5.32 11.89
C ASP A 64 9.63 6.79 12.05
N GLY A 65 9.97 7.18 13.29
CA GLY A 65 10.26 8.59 13.61
C GLY A 65 11.43 9.16 12.81
N ALA A 66 12.45 8.34 12.54
CA ALA A 66 13.60 8.69 11.71
C ALA A 66 13.30 8.67 10.20
N ARG A 67 12.13 8.14 9.80
CA ARG A 67 11.71 7.97 8.40
C ARG A 67 12.62 7.04 7.58
N GLU A 68 13.27 6.09 8.24
CA GLU A 68 14.21 5.14 7.63
C GLU A 68 13.58 3.76 7.43
N LYS A 69 12.56 3.43 8.24
CA LYS A 69 11.92 2.11 8.24
C LYS A 69 10.43 2.21 8.00
N ALA A 70 9.89 1.32 7.18
CA ALA A 70 8.47 1.20 6.92
C ALA A 70 7.85 0.01 7.65
N SER A 71 6.55 0.13 7.94
CA SER A 71 5.74 -0.88 8.63
C SER A 71 4.27 -0.74 8.23
N LEU A 72 3.50 -1.81 8.37
CA LEU A 72 2.04 -1.70 8.28
C LEU A 72 1.50 -0.92 9.48
N VAL A 73 0.58 -0.01 9.22
CA VAL A 73 -0.12 0.77 10.26
C VAL A 73 -0.84 -0.15 11.25
N TRP A 74 -1.51 -1.19 10.74
CA TRP A 74 -2.25 -2.15 11.57
C TRP A 74 -1.31 -2.92 12.51
N ARG A 75 -0.15 -3.38 12.02
CA ARG A 75 0.80 -4.11 12.88
C ARG A 75 1.29 -3.27 14.06
N ARG A 76 1.36 -1.95 13.95
CA ARG A 76 1.73 -1.06 15.06
C ARG A 76 0.70 -0.99 16.19
N GLN A 77 -0.52 -1.48 15.99
CA GLN A 77 -1.53 -1.51 17.04
C GLN A 77 -1.34 -2.68 18.02
N PHE A 78 -0.61 -3.72 17.63
CA PHE A 78 -0.34 -4.88 18.49
C PHE A 78 0.83 -4.64 19.43
N PRO A 79 0.80 -5.13 20.69
CA PRO A 79 1.93 -5.01 21.60
C PRO A 79 3.19 -5.68 21.04
N ARG A 80 4.36 -5.12 21.38
CA ARG A 80 5.66 -5.66 20.95
C ARG A 80 6.08 -6.83 21.85
N ARG A 81 5.45 -8.00 21.66
CA ARG A 81 5.70 -9.22 22.43
C ARG A 81 5.87 -10.47 21.57
N TYR A 82 6.14 -10.31 20.28
CA TYR A 82 6.35 -11.45 19.39
C TYR A 82 7.83 -11.78 19.30
N ASP A 83 8.24 -12.94 19.81
CA ASP A 83 9.60 -13.46 19.65
C ASP A 83 9.77 -13.96 18.21
N VAL A 84 10.67 -13.34 17.45
CA VAL A 84 10.90 -13.66 16.03
C VAL A 84 11.76 -14.91 15.82
N ASP A 85 12.45 -15.40 16.85
CA ASP A 85 13.26 -16.62 16.79
C ASP A 85 12.39 -17.84 17.10
N ALA A 86 11.59 -17.75 18.16
CA ALA A 86 10.66 -18.80 18.56
C ALA A 86 9.31 -18.75 17.82
N GLU A 87 9.06 -17.68 17.07
CA GLU A 87 7.84 -17.42 16.30
C GLU A 87 6.54 -17.51 17.11
N ARG A 88 6.59 -17.04 18.38
CA ARG A 88 5.46 -17.06 19.31
C ARG A 88 5.27 -15.74 20.04
N ILE A 89 4.08 -15.56 20.60
CA ILE A 89 3.79 -14.44 21.51
C ILE A 89 4.31 -14.80 22.91
N LEU A 90 5.07 -13.89 23.50
CA LEU A 90 5.55 -13.96 24.87
C LEU A 90 4.46 -13.51 25.84
N SER A 91 4.42 -14.14 27.01
CA SER A 91 3.67 -13.61 28.16
C SER A 91 4.25 -12.26 28.60
N MET A 92 3.56 -11.56 29.51
CA MET A 92 4.10 -10.30 30.04
C MET A 92 5.37 -10.57 30.87
N GLU A 93 5.33 -11.60 31.71
CA GLU A 93 6.43 -12.02 32.58
C GLU A 93 7.66 -12.44 31.76
N GLU A 94 7.44 -13.20 30.69
CA GLU A 94 8.53 -13.59 29.77
C GLU A 94 9.15 -12.37 29.09
N TYR A 95 8.34 -11.40 28.67
CA TYR A 95 8.82 -10.18 28.00
C TYR A 95 9.61 -9.27 28.96
N GLU A 96 9.15 -9.12 30.20
CA GLU A 96 9.83 -8.32 31.23
C GLU A 96 11.16 -8.93 31.68
N ALA A 97 11.26 -10.27 31.63
CA ALA A 97 12.49 -11.00 31.96
C ALA A 97 13.55 -11.00 30.84
N LEU A 98 13.28 -10.39 29.68
CA LEU A 98 14.22 -10.43 28.55
C LEU A 98 15.48 -9.60 28.79
N SER A 99 16.61 -10.15 28.40
CA SER A 99 17.84 -9.38 28.24
C SER A 99 17.69 -8.32 27.14
N PHE A 100 18.52 -7.28 27.18
CA PHE A 100 18.54 -6.24 26.16
C PHE A 100 18.72 -6.79 24.74
N GLU A 101 19.62 -7.76 24.56
CA GLU A 101 19.88 -8.41 23.27
C GLU A 101 18.66 -9.15 22.74
N LYS A 102 17.98 -9.91 23.61
CA LYS A 102 16.74 -10.62 23.23
C LYS A 102 15.60 -9.66 22.96
N ASN A 103 15.53 -8.56 23.69
CA ASN A 103 14.54 -7.52 23.44
C ASN A 103 14.66 -6.98 22.01
N ALA A 104 15.86 -6.81 21.44
CA ALA A 104 16.03 -6.39 20.04
C ALA A 104 15.38 -7.36 19.02
N ARG A 105 15.27 -8.64 19.38
CA ARG A 105 14.61 -9.70 18.61
C ARG A 105 13.10 -9.79 18.87
N VAL A 106 12.51 -8.91 19.67
CA VAL A 106 11.05 -8.86 19.85
C VAL A 106 10.40 -7.88 18.86
N SER A 107 9.34 -8.34 18.24
CA SER A 107 8.54 -7.67 17.22
C SER A 107 7.07 -7.59 17.65
N ARG A 108 6.20 -7.17 16.74
CA ARG A 108 4.75 -7.20 16.89
C ARG A 108 4.20 -8.39 16.11
N THR A 109 3.10 -8.96 16.55
CA THR A 109 2.52 -10.17 15.94
C THR A 109 2.30 -9.99 14.43
N PRO A 110 2.62 -11.00 13.60
CA PRO A 110 2.13 -11.07 12.23
C PRO A 110 0.60 -11.02 12.17
N LEU A 111 0.06 -10.56 11.05
CA LEU A 111 -1.40 -10.46 10.87
C LEU A 111 -2.01 -11.84 10.57
N SER A 112 -3.27 -12.03 10.96
CA SER A 112 -4.04 -13.22 10.59
C SER A 112 -4.41 -13.19 9.10
N SER A 113 -4.81 -14.33 8.55
CA SER A 113 -5.33 -14.41 7.17
C SER A 113 -6.55 -13.52 6.95
N SER A 114 -7.43 -13.39 7.96
CA SER A 114 -8.59 -12.49 7.92
C SER A 114 -8.18 -11.01 7.89
N ASP A 115 -7.17 -10.61 8.67
CA ASP A 115 -6.66 -9.22 8.66
C ASP A 115 -6.02 -8.89 7.31
N ILE A 116 -5.25 -9.82 6.74
CA ILE A 116 -4.64 -9.68 5.42
C ILE A 116 -5.72 -9.51 4.36
N LYS A 117 -6.76 -10.34 4.39
CA LYS A 117 -7.89 -10.23 3.47
C LYS A 117 -8.56 -8.85 3.58
N ALA A 118 -8.82 -8.37 4.79
CA ALA A 118 -9.42 -7.06 5.01
C ALA A 118 -8.58 -5.91 4.43
N LEU A 119 -7.25 -5.97 4.58
CA LEU A 119 -6.33 -5.00 3.99
C LEU A 119 -6.34 -5.04 2.46
N VAL A 120 -6.29 -6.24 1.87
CA VAL A 120 -6.31 -6.43 0.42
C VAL A 120 -7.64 -5.97 -0.19
N ASP A 121 -8.76 -6.37 0.41
CA ASP A 121 -10.10 -5.91 -0.01
C ASP A 121 -10.20 -4.38 0.05
N THR A 122 -9.62 -3.76 1.08
CA THR A 122 -9.56 -2.30 1.22
C THR A 122 -8.75 -1.66 0.09
N ALA A 123 -7.58 -2.22 -0.26
CA ALA A 123 -6.74 -1.73 -1.36
C ALA A 123 -7.47 -1.81 -2.71
N ILE A 124 -8.16 -2.94 -2.96
CA ILE A 124 -8.99 -3.13 -4.17
C ILE A 124 -10.11 -2.08 -4.22
N ASN A 125 -10.82 -1.87 -3.12
CA ASN A 125 -11.92 -0.91 -3.06
C ASN A 125 -11.45 0.54 -3.28
N LEU A 126 -10.31 0.93 -2.69
CA LEU A 126 -9.73 2.26 -2.89
C LEU A 126 -9.25 2.47 -4.33
N HIS A 127 -8.65 1.46 -4.94
CA HIS A 127 -8.25 1.50 -6.35
C HIS A 127 -9.45 1.60 -7.28
N SER A 128 -10.51 0.81 -7.07
CA SER A 128 -11.74 0.88 -7.85
C SER A 128 -12.39 2.26 -7.79
N ARG A 129 -12.48 2.86 -6.60
CA ARG A 129 -12.97 4.24 -6.43
C ARG A 129 -12.11 5.27 -7.16
N ALA A 130 -10.79 5.09 -7.17
CA ALA A 130 -9.89 5.96 -7.93
C ALA A 130 -10.15 5.87 -9.44
N LEU A 131 -10.37 4.65 -9.97
CA LEU A 131 -10.73 4.44 -11.38
C LEU A 131 -12.06 5.11 -11.74
N GLU A 132 -13.08 4.98 -10.89
CA GLU A 132 -14.39 5.63 -11.07
C GLU A 132 -14.23 7.15 -11.12
N GLN A 133 -13.55 7.75 -10.14
CA GLN A 133 -13.30 9.19 -10.11
C GLN A 133 -12.52 9.70 -11.33
N HIS A 134 -11.60 8.88 -11.86
CA HIS A 134 -10.84 9.22 -13.05
C HIS A 134 -11.68 9.13 -14.34
N LYS A 135 -12.57 8.14 -14.45
CA LYS A 135 -13.55 8.04 -15.55
C LYS A 135 -14.52 9.22 -15.53
N ASP A 136 -15.04 9.56 -14.34
CA ASP A 136 -15.94 10.69 -14.18
C ASP A 136 -15.28 11.96 -14.70
N LYS A 137 -14.04 12.28 -14.36
CA LYS A 137 -13.34 13.48 -14.90
C LYS A 137 -13.29 13.57 -16.43
N ARG A 138 -13.52 12.49 -17.17
CA ARG A 138 -13.54 12.45 -18.65
C ARG A 138 -14.96 12.45 -19.24
N TRP A 139 -16.01 12.63 -18.44
CA TRP A 139 -17.42 12.71 -18.91
C TRP A 139 -17.61 13.79 -19.99
N TRP A 140 -16.87 14.90 -19.90
CA TRP A 140 -16.91 16.00 -20.87
C TRP A 140 -16.38 15.60 -22.26
N VAL A 141 -15.49 14.61 -22.37
CA VAL A 141 -14.98 14.12 -23.66
C VAL A 141 -16.10 13.44 -24.43
N ALA A 142 -16.92 12.63 -23.75
CA ALA A 142 -18.09 11.99 -24.34
C ALA A 142 -19.14 13.02 -24.82
N LEU A 143 -19.34 14.10 -24.05
CA LEU A 143 -20.22 15.20 -24.46
C LEU A 143 -19.66 16.03 -25.61
N ALA A 144 -18.36 16.29 -25.64
CA ALA A 144 -17.72 17.00 -26.73
C ALA A 144 -17.83 16.24 -28.05
N SER A 145 -17.70 14.90 -28.03
CA SER A 145 -17.92 14.05 -29.22
C SER A 145 -19.37 14.05 -29.69
N ALA A 146 -20.35 14.10 -28.78
CA ALA A 146 -21.76 14.20 -29.14
C ALA A 146 -22.12 15.60 -29.69
N GLY A 147 -21.53 16.66 -29.13
CA GLY A 147 -21.71 18.04 -29.60
C GLY A 147 -21.09 18.32 -30.97
N GLY A 148 -19.93 17.72 -31.28
CA GLY A 148 -19.28 17.86 -32.60
C GLY A 148 -20.11 17.30 -33.75
N ALA A 149 -20.85 16.21 -33.52
CA ALA A 149 -21.78 15.64 -34.51
C ALA A 149 -22.96 16.58 -34.82
N LEU A 150 -23.45 17.32 -33.82
CA LEU A 150 -24.50 18.32 -34.01
C LEU A 150 -23.99 19.54 -34.79
N PHE A 151 -22.79 20.05 -34.48
CA PHE A 151 -22.21 21.18 -35.22
C PHE A 151 -21.86 20.85 -36.68
N GLY A 152 -21.34 19.63 -36.96
CA GLY A 152 -21.09 19.18 -38.33
C GLY A 152 -22.35 19.05 -39.19
N SER A 153 -23.47 18.65 -38.59
CA SER A 153 -24.76 18.52 -39.28
C SER A 153 -25.39 19.87 -39.69
N ILE A 154 -25.12 20.93 -38.93
CA ILE A 154 -25.65 22.28 -39.20
C ILE A 154 -24.82 22.97 -40.28
N VAL A 155 -23.48 22.85 -40.24
CA VAL A 155 -22.60 23.43 -41.26
C VAL A 155 -22.73 22.70 -42.60
N GLY A 156 -22.88 21.37 -42.59
CA GLY A 156 -23.12 20.58 -43.81
C GLY A 156 -24.45 20.91 -44.51
N LYS A 157 -25.47 21.39 -43.79
CA LYS A 157 -26.75 21.88 -44.35
C LYS A 157 -26.72 23.33 -44.83
N LEU A 158 -25.70 24.10 -44.45
CA LEU A 158 -25.55 25.52 -44.82
C LEU A 158 -24.58 25.73 -46.00
N LEU A 159 -23.78 24.71 -46.33
CA LEU A 159 -22.79 24.74 -47.41
C LEU A 159 -23.08 23.75 -48.56
N GLY A 160 -24.17 23.00 -48.50
CA GLY A 160 -24.69 22.14 -49.57
C GLY A 160 -26.12 22.48 -49.90
#